data_AF-A0A0Q8R9E0-F1
#
_entry.id   AF-A0A0Q8R9E0-F1
#
_cell.length_a   1.000
_cell.length_b   1.000
_cell.length_c   1.000
_cell.angle_alpha   90.00
_cell.angle_beta   90.00
_cell.angle_gamma   90.00
#
_symmetry.space_group_name_H-M   'P 1'
#
loop_
_entity.id
_entity.type
_entity.pdbx_description
1 polymer ?
#
loop_
_entity_poly.entity_id
_entity_poly.type
_entity_poly.pdbx_seq_one_letter_code
_entity_poly.pdbx_strand_id
1 'polypeptide(L)'
;MLVIDEETSQPWQWELARWLVRTNCRCVMAWGLECDSWEEAVEDAHLEAFDFEEVPEEQVIVTTSHADEELAEVFWYCRHRARHPVHELANTVILHISKEIKKTEFEALYAAA
;
A
#
# COMPACT_ATOMS: atom_id res chain seq x y z
N MET A 1 -1.38 3.81 -0.54
CA MET A 1 -2.62 3.25 0.00
C MET A 1 -3.27 2.39 -1.07
N LEU A 2 -3.38 1.09 -0.82
CA LEU A 2 -4.07 0.12 -1.67
C LEU A 2 -5.46 -0.10 -1.10
N VAL A 3 -6.48 0.12 -1.91
CA VAL A 3 -7.89 -0.18 -1.60
C VAL A 3 -8.29 -1.33 -2.49
N ILE A 4 -8.37 -2.54 -1.91
CA ILE A 4 -8.69 -3.77 -2.62
C ILE A 4 -10.18 -4.07 -2.45
N ASP A 5 -10.98 -3.61 -3.40
CA ASP A 5 -12.46 -3.75 -3.38
C ASP A 5 -12.94 -4.86 -4.32
N GLU A 6 -12.01 -5.61 -4.92
CA GLU A 6 -12.30 -6.74 -5.81
C GLU A 6 -11.22 -7.82 -5.74
N GLU A 7 -11.62 -9.08 -5.93
CA GLU A 7 -10.71 -10.22 -6.05
C GLU A 7 -9.76 -10.07 -7.24
N THR A 8 -8.52 -10.51 -7.04
CA THR A 8 -7.48 -10.42 -8.07
C THR A 8 -6.76 -11.73 -8.23
N SER A 9 -6.18 -11.97 -9.40
CA SER A 9 -5.35 -13.15 -9.59
C SER A 9 -3.98 -12.92 -8.96
N GLN A 10 -3.44 -13.95 -8.32
CA GLN A 10 -2.11 -13.90 -7.72
C GLN A 10 -1.02 -13.43 -8.72
N PRO A 11 -0.97 -13.87 -10.00
CA PRO A 11 0.02 -13.34 -10.94
C PRO A 11 -0.07 -11.82 -11.15
N TRP A 12 -1.28 -11.27 -11.19
CA TRP A 12 -1.49 -9.83 -11.36
C TRP A 12 -1.12 -9.04 -10.11
N GLN A 13 -1.47 -9.56 -8.92
CA GLN A 13 -1.04 -9.01 -7.64
C GLN A 13 0.49 -8.91 -7.57
N TRP A 14 1.21 -9.96 -7.95
CA TRP A 14 2.68 -9.98 -8.01
C TRP A 14 3.25 -8.96 -8.99
N GLU A 15 2.65 -8.82 -10.18
CA GLU A 15 3.07 -7.79 -11.15
C GLU A 15 2.90 -6.38 -10.58
N LEU A 16 1.80 -6.12 -9.88
CA LEU A 16 1.53 -4.83 -9.27
C LEU A 16 2.47 -4.55 -8.08
N ALA A 17 2.72 -5.55 -7.23
CA ALA A 17 3.66 -5.45 -6.12
C ALA A 17 5.08 -5.08 -6.61
N ARG A 18 5.60 -5.80 -7.61
CA ARG A 18 6.88 -5.46 -8.26
C ARG A 18 6.85 -4.08 -8.91
N TRP A 19 5.72 -3.67 -9.48
CA TRP A 19 5.58 -2.31 -10.00
C TRP A 19 5.70 -1.26 -8.88
N LEU A 20 5.04 -1.45 -7.74
CA LEU A 20 5.13 -0.56 -6.57
C LEU A 20 6.56 -0.45 -6.06
N VAL A 21 7.27 -1.59 -5.92
CA VAL A 21 8.68 -1.63 -5.47
C VAL A 21 9.60 -0.84 -6.39
N ARG A 22 9.38 -0.90 -7.71
CA ARG A 22 10.16 -0.12 -8.68
C ARG A 22 9.84 1.38 -8.65
N THR A 23 8.71 1.78 -8.09
CA THR A 23 8.42 3.19 -7.89
C THR A 23 9.20 3.72 -6.69
N ASN A 24 9.34 5.04 -6.56
CA ASN A 24 9.93 5.64 -5.36
C ASN A 24 8.96 5.62 -4.15
N CYS A 25 8.11 4.59 -4.04
CA CYS A 25 7.24 4.38 -2.90
C CYS A 25 8.09 4.04 -1.66
N ARG A 26 7.69 4.53 -0.50
CA ARG A 26 8.35 4.25 0.79
C ARG A 26 7.39 3.72 1.85
N CYS A 27 6.11 3.71 1.55
CA CYS A 27 5.10 3.16 2.43
C CYS A 27 3.92 2.64 1.62
N VAL A 28 3.57 1.38 1.84
CA VAL A 28 2.38 0.74 1.28
C VAL A 28 1.50 0.31 2.43
N MET A 29 0.26 0.75 2.42
CA MET A 29 -0.76 0.33 3.38
C MET A 29 -1.87 -0.32 2.58
N ALA A 30 -2.33 -1.50 2.97
CA ALA A 30 -3.33 -2.29 2.27
C ALA A 30 -4.60 -2.43 3.11
N TRP A 31 -5.75 -2.24 2.48
CA TRP A 31 -7.07 -2.41 3.09
C TRP A 31 -8.02 -3.11 2.12
N GLY A 32 -8.93 -3.92 2.66
CA GLY A 32 -9.97 -4.61 1.90
C GLY A 32 -9.65 -6.09 1.70
N LEU A 33 -10.08 -6.62 0.56
CA LEU A 33 -10.00 -8.06 0.28
C LEU A 33 -8.56 -8.56 0.27
N GLU A 34 -8.31 -9.62 1.05
CA GLU A 34 -7.01 -10.30 1.16
C GLU A 34 -5.82 -9.35 1.37
N CYS A 35 -6.02 -8.22 2.09
CA CYS A 35 -5.01 -7.16 2.17
C CYS A 35 -3.69 -7.61 2.83
N ASP A 36 -3.72 -8.62 3.70
CA ASP A 36 -2.52 -9.25 4.27
C ASP A 36 -1.65 -9.87 3.16
N SER A 37 -2.27 -10.52 2.16
CA SER A 37 -1.54 -11.09 1.02
C SER A 37 -0.87 -10.01 0.16
N TRP A 38 -1.43 -8.80 0.14
CA TRP A 38 -0.84 -7.64 -0.55
C TRP A 38 0.35 -7.07 0.18
N GLU A 39 0.31 -7.04 1.51
CA GLU A 39 1.47 -6.74 2.34
C GLU A 39 2.59 -7.75 2.07
N GLU A 40 2.31 -9.05 2.19
CA GLU A 40 3.28 -10.12 1.91
C GLU A 40 3.87 -10.02 0.48
N ALA A 41 3.02 -9.80 -0.54
CA ALA A 41 3.48 -9.69 -1.92
C ALA A 41 4.42 -8.50 -2.14
N VAL A 42 4.19 -7.37 -1.46
CA VAL A 42 5.06 -6.19 -1.55
C VAL A 42 6.37 -6.42 -0.79
N GLU A 43 6.31 -7.03 0.39
CA GLU A 43 7.51 -7.39 1.16
C GLU A 43 8.41 -8.35 0.37
N ASP A 44 7.84 -9.43 -0.18
CA ASP A 44 8.60 -10.40 -0.97
C ASP A 44 9.17 -9.79 -2.24
N ALA A 45 8.38 -8.99 -2.97
CA ALA A 45 8.87 -8.28 -4.16
C ALA A 45 9.96 -7.26 -3.81
N HIS A 46 9.91 -6.68 -2.62
CA HIS A 46 10.93 -5.76 -2.13
C HIS A 46 12.22 -6.51 -1.81
N LEU A 47 12.16 -7.62 -1.07
CA LEU A 47 13.32 -8.47 -0.80
C LEU A 47 13.92 -9.04 -2.10
N GLU A 48 13.09 -9.48 -3.04
CA GLU A 48 13.53 -9.94 -4.36
C GLU A 48 14.35 -8.87 -5.10
N ALA A 49 13.96 -7.59 -4.99
CA ALA A 49 14.68 -6.48 -5.63
C ALA A 49 16.06 -6.18 -5.01
N PHE A 50 16.34 -6.71 -3.82
CA PHE A 50 17.63 -6.63 -3.12
C PHE A 50 18.34 -7.98 -3.08
N ASP A 51 17.96 -8.93 -3.94
CA ASP A 51 18.52 -10.29 -3.95
C ASP A 51 18.43 -10.99 -2.58
N PHE A 52 17.42 -10.65 -1.78
CA PHE A 52 17.21 -11.10 -0.40
C PHE A 52 18.36 -10.74 0.57
N GLU A 53 19.15 -9.73 0.23
CA GLU A 53 20.17 -9.15 1.12
C GLU A 53 19.56 -8.08 2.05
N GLU A 54 20.39 -7.53 2.95
CA GLU A 54 20.00 -6.47 3.87
C GLU A 54 19.59 -5.20 3.10
N VAL A 55 18.37 -4.72 3.36
CA VAL A 55 17.86 -3.49 2.76
C VAL A 55 18.30 -2.28 3.58
N PRO A 56 18.99 -1.29 2.98
CA PRO A 56 19.33 -0.05 3.68
C PRO A 56 18.08 0.66 4.22
N GLU A 57 18.16 1.25 5.42
CA GLU A 57 17.01 1.91 6.06
C GLU A 57 16.37 3.00 5.17
N GLU A 58 17.14 3.68 4.31
CA GLU A 58 16.65 4.69 3.39
C GLU A 58 15.86 4.11 2.20
N GLN A 59 15.97 2.82 1.96
CA GLN A 59 15.34 2.13 0.84
C GLN A 59 14.17 1.24 1.25
N VAL A 60 13.99 0.99 2.55
CA VAL A 60 12.89 0.20 3.10
C VAL A 60 11.54 0.73 2.57
N ILE A 61 10.66 -0.20 2.21
CA ILE A 61 9.24 0.08 2.03
C ILE A 61 8.53 -0.39 3.29
N VAL A 62 7.91 0.55 4.02
CA VAL A 62 7.11 0.22 5.20
C VAL A 62 5.75 -0.30 4.73
N THR A 63 5.44 -1.55 5.07
CA THR A 63 4.18 -2.22 4.77
C THR A 63 3.29 -2.32 6.02
N THR A 64 1.98 -2.18 5.84
CA THR A 64 0.96 -2.57 6.83
C THR A 64 -0.30 -3.07 6.14
N SER A 65 -0.95 -4.08 6.72
CA SER A 65 -2.32 -4.52 6.39
C SER A 65 -3.35 -4.04 7.42
N HIS A 66 -4.57 -3.82 6.98
CA HIS A 66 -5.67 -3.29 7.78
C HIS A 66 -6.98 -4.04 7.48
N ALA A 67 -7.02 -5.35 7.71
CA ALA A 67 -8.16 -6.21 7.33
C ALA A 67 -9.45 -5.94 8.11
N ASP A 68 -9.32 -5.56 9.39
CA ASP A 68 -10.44 -5.45 10.34
C ASP A 68 -10.84 -4.00 10.68
N GLU A 69 -10.30 -3.01 9.97
CA GLU A 69 -10.51 -1.58 10.25
C GLU A 69 -11.47 -0.94 9.25
N GLU A 70 -12.13 0.15 9.64
CA GLU A 70 -12.92 0.94 8.67
C GLU A 70 -12.00 1.73 7.74
N LEU A 71 -12.33 1.82 6.45
CA LEU A 71 -11.50 2.55 5.48
C LEU A 71 -11.23 4.01 5.89
N ALA A 72 -12.19 4.66 6.55
CA ALA A 72 -12.03 6.01 7.09
C ALA A 72 -10.93 6.09 8.17
N GLU A 73 -10.87 5.10 9.06
CA GLU A 73 -9.84 5.00 10.09
C GLU A 73 -8.47 4.72 9.47
N VAL A 74 -8.41 3.87 8.45
CA VAL A 74 -7.16 3.61 7.71
C VAL A 74 -6.68 4.86 6.98
N PHE A 75 -7.57 5.62 6.34
CA PHE A 75 -7.22 6.90 5.73
C PHE A 75 -6.71 7.91 6.77
N TRP A 76 -7.33 7.96 7.95
CA TRP A 76 -6.84 8.77 9.06
C TRP A 76 -5.43 8.34 9.49
N TYR A 77 -5.21 7.03 9.62
CA TYR A 77 -3.90 6.46 9.94
C TYR A 77 -2.86 6.81 8.87
N CYS A 78 -3.20 6.67 7.59
CA CYS A 78 -2.34 7.03 6.46
C CYS A 78 -1.84 8.47 6.57
N ARG A 79 -2.70 9.40 7.00
CA ARG A 79 -2.39 10.83 7.06
C ARG A 79 -1.62 11.22 8.32
N HIS A 80 -1.91 10.57 9.44
CA HIS A 80 -1.46 11.04 10.76
C HIS A 80 -0.43 10.13 11.43
N ARG A 81 -0.31 8.87 10.99
CA ARG A 81 0.47 7.83 11.67
C ARG A 81 1.45 7.10 10.76
N ALA A 82 1.19 7.04 9.46
CA ALA A 82 2.15 6.49 8.51
C ALA A 82 3.50 7.22 8.64
N ARG A 83 4.57 6.44 8.77
CA ARG A 83 5.93 6.97 8.98
C ARG A 83 6.95 6.05 8.33
N HIS A 84 8.02 6.65 7.83
CA HIS A 84 9.21 5.94 7.37
C HIS A 84 10.37 6.27 8.32
N PRO A 85 11.28 5.33 8.62
CA PRO A 85 12.39 5.56 9.55
C PRO A 85 13.27 6.75 9.17
N VAL A 86 13.47 6.97 7.87
CA VAL A 86 14.39 8.00 7.34
C VAL A 86 13.69 9.15 6.59
N HIS A 87 12.55 8.88 5.93
CA HIS A 87 11.99 9.79 4.93
C HIS A 87 10.71 10.45 5.42
N GLU A 88 10.50 11.71 5.04
CA GLU A 88 9.21 12.36 5.22
C GLU A 88 8.24 11.93 4.10
N LEU A 89 7.05 11.50 4.48
CA LEU A 89 6.00 11.07 3.55
C LEU A 89 5.11 12.27 3.17
N ALA A 90 5.45 12.96 2.08
CA ALA A 90 4.76 14.18 1.67
C ALA A 90 3.51 13.96 0.80
N ASN A 91 3.44 12.83 0.09
CA ASN A 91 2.38 12.54 -0.86
C ASN A 91 1.77 11.17 -0.60
N THR A 92 0.46 11.05 -0.77
CA THR A 92 -0.25 9.77 -0.72
C THR A 92 -0.95 9.55 -2.06
N VAL A 93 -0.74 8.35 -2.61
CA VAL A 93 -1.49 7.84 -3.76
C VAL A 93 -2.47 6.78 -3.27
N ILE A 94 -3.74 6.95 -3.63
CA ILE A 94 -4.79 5.94 -3.43
C ILE A 94 -4.89 5.14 -4.72
N LEU A 95 -4.53 3.86 -4.64
CA LEU A 95 -4.67 2.91 -5.73
C LEU A 95 -5.88 2.04 -5.43
N HIS A 96 -6.96 2.25 -6.18
CA HIS A 96 -8.21 1.51 -6.04
C HIS A 96 -8.28 0.38 -7.06
N ILE A 97 -8.47 -0.84 -6.57
CA ILE A 97 -8.55 -2.06 -7.36
C ILE A 97 -10.01 -2.50 -7.38
N SER A 98 -10.70 -2.20 -8.48
CA SER A 98 -12.13 -2.51 -8.67
C SER A 98 -12.54 -2.30 -10.11
N LYS A 99 -13.61 -2.98 -10.54
CA LYS A 99 -14.42 -2.67 -11.72
C LYS A 99 -15.19 -1.34 -11.59
N GLU A 100 -15.43 -0.85 -10.38
CA GLU A 100 -16.19 0.37 -10.13
C GLU A 100 -15.30 1.60 -9.94
N ILE A 101 -15.73 2.73 -10.48
CA ILE A 101 -15.01 4.00 -10.32
C ILE A 101 -15.53 4.71 -9.06
N LYS A 102 -14.78 4.61 -7.97
CA LYS A 102 -15.04 5.31 -6.69
C LYS A 102 -14.06 6.45 -6.38
N LYS A 103 -13.38 6.96 -7.40
CA LYS A 103 -12.32 7.99 -7.25
C LYS A 103 -12.76 9.18 -6.39
N THR A 104 -13.84 9.86 -6.79
CA THR A 104 -14.31 11.07 -6.10
C THR A 104 -14.72 10.81 -4.65
N GLU A 105 -15.30 9.63 -4.39
CA GLU A 105 -15.69 9.21 -3.05
C GLU A 105 -14.47 9.02 -2.15
N PHE A 106 -13.47 8.28 -2.62
CA PHE A 106 -12.25 8.05 -1.83
C PHE A 106 -11.38 9.29 -1.68
N GLU A 107 -11.33 10.17 -2.68
CA GLU A 107 -10.69 11.48 -2.54
C GLU A 107 -11.39 12.33 -1.47
N ALA A 108 -12.72 12.34 -1.45
CA ALA A 108 -13.49 13.06 -0.43
C ALA A 108 -13.32 12.44 0.96
N LEU A 109 -13.37 11.12 1.07
CA LEU A 109 -13.19 10.40 2.34
C LEU A 109 -11.78 10.62 2.90
N TYR A 110 -10.75 10.54 2.06
CA TYR A 110 -9.36 10.80 2.46
C TYR A 110 -9.14 12.26 2.86
N ALA A 111 -9.76 13.21 2.16
CA ALA A 111 -9.66 14.63 2.52
C ALA A 111 -10.35 14.97 3.85
N ALA A 112 -11.38 14.21 4.23
CA ALA A 112 -12.12 14.37 5.48
C ALA A 112 -11.44 13.69 6.69
N ALA A 113 -10.46 12.81 6.44
CA ALA A 113 -9.72 12.07 7.46
C ALA A 113 -8.71 12.94 8.20
#